data_AF-A0A9E5ZF74-F1
#
_entry.id   AF-A0A9E5ZF74-F1
#
_cell.length_a   1.000
_cell.length_b   1.000
_cell.length_c   1.000
_cell.angle_alpha   90.00
_cell.angle_beta   90.00
_cell.angle_gamma   90.00
#
_symmetry.space_group_name_H-M   'P 1'
#
loop_
_entity.id
_entity.type
_entity.pdbx_description
1 polymer ?
#
loop_
_entity_poly.entity_id
_entity_poly.type
_entity_poly.pdbx_seq_one_letter_code
_entity_poly.pdbx_strand_id
1 'polypeptide(L)' 'MKNSELRGLSIEELSSKLAVEKETFGKLKFAHAITPIENPMKIRAGRRLIARLETEVQAKKLSK' A
#
# COMPACT_ATOMS: atom_id res chain seq x y z
N MET A 1 8.01 -6.15 -1.59
CA MET A 1 8.71 -4.85 -1.53
C MET A 1 9.63 -4.80 -0.32
N LYS A 2 10.92 -4.59 -0.59
CA LYS A 2 11.89 -4.18 0.44
C LYS A 2 11.81 -2.66 0.59
N ASN A 3 12.01 -2.13 1.80
CA ASN A 3 11.96 -0.68 2.05
C ASN A 3 12.99 0.11 1.22
N SER A 4 14.07 -0.55 0.78
CA SER A 4 15.07 0.03 -0.12
C SER A 4 14.50 0.51 -1.45
N GLU A 5 13.48 -0.18 -1.99
CA GLU A 5 12.80 0.22 -3.24
C GLU A 5 11.93 1.46 -3.05
N LEU A 6 11.39 1.67 -1.84
CA LEU A 6 10.50 2.79 -1.52
C LEU A 6 11.27 4.11 -1.32
N ARG A 7 12.52 4.04 -0.84
CA ARG A 7 13.36 5.23 -0.61
C ARG A 7 13.74 5.95 -1.91
N GLY A 8 13.87 5.23 -3.01
CA GLY A 8 14.25 5.77 -4.33
C GLY A 8 13.14 6.51 -5.08
N LEU A 9 11.87 6.37 -4.68
CA LEU A 9 10.74 7.01 -5.37
C LEU A 9 10.51 8.45 -4.89
N SER A 10 10.02 9.32 -5.75
CA SER A 10 9.62 10.68 -5.38
C SER A 10 8.37 10.69 -4.49
N ILE A 11 8.09 11.81 -3.82
CA ILE A 11 6.89 11.96 -2.98
C ILE A 11 5.62 11.79 -3.83
N GLU A 12 5.63 12.31 -5.06
CA GLU A 12 4.51 12.22 -6.00
C GLU A 12 4.29 10.77 -6.45
N GLU A 13 5.36 10.05 -6.80
CA GLU A 13 5.30 8.64 -7.18
C GLU A 13 4.80 7.75 -6.04
N LEU A 14 5.24 8.03 -4.80
CA LEU A 14 4.77 7.32 -3.61
C LEU A 14 3.28 7.57 -3.36
N SER A 15 2.80 8.81 -3.55
CA SER A 15 1.39 9.15 -3.39
C SER A 15 0.50 8.50 -4.46
N SER A 16 0.98 8.47 -5.72
CA SER A 16 0.32 7.80 -6.84
C SER A 16 0.17 6.30 -6.58
N LYS A 17 1.26 5.62 -6.21
CA LYS A 17 1.23 4.20 -5.85
C LYS A 17 0.30 3.92 -4.67
N LEU A 18 0.30 4.79 -3.66
CA LEU A 18 -0.57 4.66 -2.50
C LEU A 18 -2.05 4.76 -2.88
N ALA A 19 -2.42 5.66 -3.80
CA ALA A 19 -3.79 5.78 -4.28
C ALA A 19 -4.25 4.50 -5.00
N VAL A 20 -3.43 4.00 -5.93
CA VAL A 20 -3.70 2.74 -6.66
C VAL A 20 -3.85 1.58 -5.67
N GLU A 21 -2.93 1.45 -4.71
CA GLU A 21 -2.92 0.32 -3.79
C GLU A 21 -4.08 0.37 -2.77
N LYS A 22 -4.56 1.57 -2.43
CA LYS A 22 -5.79 1.72 -1.63
C LYS A 22 -7.02 1.27 -2.40
N GLU A 23 -7.10 1.58 -3.69
CA GLU A 23 -8.21 1.16 -4.54
C GLU A 23 -8.24 -0.36 -4.73
N THR A 24 -7.08 -0.97 -5.00
CA THR A 24 -6.96 -2.44 -5.13
C THR A 24 -7.30 -3.14 -3.82
N PHE A 25 -6.83 -2.61 -2.67
CA PHE A 25 -7.16 -3.14 -1.35
C PHE A 25 -8.66 -3.04 -1.05
N GLY A 26 -9.31 -1.93 -1.41
CA GLY A 26 -10.76 -1.75 -1.29
C GLY A 26 -11.54 -2.81 -2.07
N LYS A 27 -11.18 -3.00 -3.35
CA LYS A 27 -11.78 -4.03 -4.21
C LYS A 27 -11.57 -5.45 -3.65
N LEU A 28 -10.37 -5.76 -3.17
CA LEU A 28 -10.05 -7.05 -2.54
C LEU A 28 -10.87 -7.30 -1.27
N LYS A 29 -11.04 -6.27 -0.42
CA LYS A 29 -11.83 -6.39 0.81
C LYS A 29 -13.32 -6.58 0.49
N PHE A 30 -13.83 -5.87 -0.51
CA PHE A 30 -15.21 -6.01 -0.96
C PHE A 30 -15.46 -7.40 -1.56
N ALA A 31 -14.56 -7.86 -2.45
CA ALA A 31 -14.62 -9.21 -3.00
C ALA A 31 -14.58 -10.28 -1.89
N HIS A 32 -13.71 -10.13 -0.89
CA HIS A 32 -13.63 -11.07 0.23
C HIS A 32 -14.91 -11.14 1.08
N ALA A 33 -15.61 -10.01 1.23
CA ALA A 33 -16.86 -9.95 1.97
C ALA A 33 -18.01 -10.66 1.24
N ILE A 34 -17.98 -10.70 -0.09
CA ILE A 34 -18.99 -11.36 -0.91
C ILE A 34 -18.67 -12.84 -1.08
N THR A 35 -17.41 -13.16 -1.38
CA THR A 35 -16.93 -14.52 -1.59
C THR A 35 -15.65 -14.75 -0.79
N PRO A 36 -15.51 -15.87 -0.06
CA PRO A 36 -14.27 -16.22 0.59
C PRO A 36 -13.13 -16.25 -0.45
N ILE A 37 -12.12 -15.43 -0.24
CA ILE A 37 -10.96 -15.38 -1.13
C ILE A 37 -10.07 -16.58 -0.81
N GLU A 38 -9.57 -17.25 -1.84
CA GLU A 38 -8.67 -18.41 -1.73
C GLU A 38 -7.44 -18.14 -0.84
N ASN A 39 -6.94 -16.90 -0.84
CA ASN A 39 -5.78 -16.52 -0.05
C ASN A 39 -5.96 -15.18 0.71
N PRO A 40 -6.44 -15.21 1.96
CA PRO A 40 -6.60 -14.02 2.80
C PRO A 40 -5.25 -13.35 3.16
N MET A 41 -4.12 -14.02 2.96
CA MET A 41 -2.79 -13.41 3.18
C MET A 41 -2.52 -12.27 2.22
N LYS A 42 -3.15 -12.24 1.03
CA LYS A 42 -3.05 -11.12 0.08
C LYS A 42 -3.58 -9.82 0.69
N ILE A 43 -4.68 -9.88 1.44
CA ILE A 43 -5.24 -8.72 2.16
C ILE A 43 -4.25 -8.23 3.22
N ARG A 44 -3.65 -9.16 3.98
CA ARG A 44 -2.65 -8.82 5.00
C ARG A 44 -1.37 -8.23 4.37
N ALA A 45 -0.98 -8.68 3.19
CA ALA A 45 0.16 -8.15 2.45
C ALA A 45 -0.12 -6.73 1.92
N GLY A 46 -1.28 -6.52 1.29
CA GLY A 46 -1.72 -5.19 0.81
C GLY A 46 -1.81 -4.17 1.95
N ARG A 47 -2.39 -4.55 3.09
CA ARG A 47 -2.42 -3.68 4.29
C ARG A 47 -1.03 -3.27 4.76
N ARG A 48 -0.07 -4.22 4.77
CA ARG A 48 1.31 -3.92 5.15
C ARG A 48 2.02 -3.04 4.13
N LEU A 49 1.70 -3.18 2.85
CA LEU A 49 2.27 -2.35 1.80
C LEU A 49 1.77 -0.90 1.90
N ILE A 50 0.46 -0.69 2.08
CA ILE A 50 -0.13 0.65 2.28
C ILE A 50 0.51 1.34 3.48
N ALA A 51 0.63 0.65 4.61
CA ALA A 51 1.24 1.21 5.81
C ALA A 51 2.70 1.65 5.56
N ARG A 52 3.49 0.86 4.80
CA ARG A 52 4.87 1.22 4.46
C ARG A 52 4.93 2.45 3.55
N LEU A 53 4.04 2.53 2.55
CA LEU A 53 3.94 3.69 1.66
C LEU A 53 3.60 4.96 2.45
N GLU A 54 2.63 4.88 3.36
CA GLU A 54 2.24 5.98 4.24
C GLU A 54 3.39 6.45 5.13
N THR A 55 4.11 5.51 5.75
CA THR A 55 5.27 5.82 6.60
C THR A 55 6.38 6.52 5.81
N GLU A 56 6.70 6.06 4.61
CA GLU A 56 7.76 6.66 3.78
C GLU A 56 7.36 8.06 3.28
N VAL A 57 6.09 8.26 2.88
CA VAL A 57 5.56 9.58 2.53
C VAL A 57 5.70 10.54 3.72
N GLN A 58 5.35 10.09 4.93
CA GLN A 58 5.45 10.92 6.13
C GLN A 58 6.91 11.19 6.52
N ALA A 59 7.80 10.20 6.39
CA ALA A 59 9.22 10.37 6.65
C ALA A 59 9.86 11.41 5.71
N LYS A 60 9.52 11.40 4.41
CA LYS A 60 9.98 12.41 3.45
C LYS A 60 9.38 13.79 3.68
N LYS A 61 8.15 13.88 4.18
CA LYS A 61 7.54 15.16 4.57
C LYS A 61 8.21 15.76 5.81
N LEU A 62 8.63 14.93 6.77
CA LEU A 62 9.25 15.37 8.02
C LEU A 62 10.75 15.70 7.87
N SER A 63 11.44 15.11 6.90
CA SER A 63 12.84 15.46 6.58
C SER A 63 12.98 16.70 5.69
N LYS A 64 11.87 17.40 5.42
CA LYS A 64 11.82 18.63 4.64
C LYS A 64 11.61 19.81 5.58
#